data_AF-A0A9X3E0U1-F1
#
_entry.id   AF-A0A9X3E0U1-F1
#
_cell.length_a   1.000
_cell.length_b   1.000
_cell.length_c   1.000
_cell.angle_alpha   90.00
_cell.angle_beta   90.00
_cell.angle_gamma   90.00
#
_symmetry.space_group_name_H-M   'P 1'
#
loop_
_entity.id
_entity.type
_entity.pdbx_description
1 polymer ?
#
loop_
_entity_poly.entity_id
_entity_poly.type
_entity_poly.pdbx_seq_one_letter_code
_entity_poly.pdbx_strand_id
1 'polypeptide(L)'
;MSEDAKPWAIQDFDDDSDDGGLTVAHLCQSVATWSCMQQRSVSVAEAALAFNTTPDVIQHAINEHGGFYLYLIGEDDDPTEQFIEHDGE
;
A
#
# COMPACT_ATOMS: atom_id res chain seq x y z
N MET A 1 2.52 16.83 -24.96
CA MET A 1 1.28 16.39 -24.29
C MET A 1 1.76 15.47 -23.20
N SER A 2 1.57 15.84 -21.93
CA SER A 2 1.87 14.93 -20.82
C SER A 2 0.84 13.82 -20.94
N GLU A 3 1.28 12.57 -21.11
CA GLU A 3 0.38 11.44 -20.84
C GLU A 3 -0.03 11.61 -19.38
N ASP A 4 -1.33 11.76 -19.13
CA ASP A 4 -1.86 11.75 -17.77
C ASP A 4 -1.38 10.45 -17.13
N ALA A 5 -0.59 10.56 -16.06
CA ALA A 5 -0.02 9.40 -15.40
C ALA A 5 -1.16 8.53 -14.85
N LYS A 6 -1.40 7.39 -15.50
CA LYS A 6 -2.38 6.41 -15.03
C LYS A 6 -1.95 5.90 -13.64
N PRO A 7 -2.87 5.76 -12.68
CA PRO A 7 -2.57 5.09 -11.42
C PRO A 7 -2.05 3.67 -11.64
N TRP A 8 -1.12 3.24 -10.79
CA TRP A 8 -0.62 1.87 -10.76
C TRP A 8 -1.76 0.92 -10.44
N ALA A 9 -1.93 -0.13 -11.26
CA ALA A 9 -2.86 -1.22 -11.03
C ALA A 9 -2.10 -2.44 -10.48
N ILE A 10 -2.83 -3.38 -9.88
CA ILE A 10 -2.21 -4.56 -9.26
C ILE A 10 -1.37 -5.39 -10.25
N GLN A 11 -1.84 -5.50 -11.49
CA GLN A 11 -1.17 -6.21 -12.59
C GLN A 11 0.14 -5.56 -13.07
N ASP A 12 0.44 -4.34 -12.61
CA ASP A 12 1.69 -3.66 -12.92
C ASP A 12 2.81 -4.08 -11.95
N PHE A 13 2.50 -4.96 -10.98
CA PHE A 13 3.44 -5.57 -10.05
C PHE A 13 3.64 -7.05 -10.38
N ASP A 14 4.89 -7.49 -10.41
CA ASP A 14 5.23 -8.89 -10.65
C ASP A 14 5.07 -9.72 -9.37
N ASP A 15 4.55 -10.94 -9.50
CA ASP A 15 4.33 -11.87 -8.38
C ASP A 15 5.62 -12.61 -7.98
N ASP A 16 6.51 -12.85 -8.96
CA ASP A 16 7.83 -13.48 -8.78
C ASP A 16 8.93 -12.59 -9.39
N SER A 17 9.85 -12.09 -8.55
CA SER A 17 10.85 -11.09 -8.97
C SER A 17 12.09 -11.66 -9.69
N ASP A 18 12.02 -12.84 -10.30
CA ASP A 18 13.19 -13.46 -10.93
C ASP A 18 13.75 -12.65 -12.13
N ASP A 19 12.93 -11.76 -12.73
CA ASP A 19 13.31 -10.90 -13.86
C ASP A 19 13.52 -9.41 -13.52
N GLY A 20 13.62 -9.04 -12.23
CA GLY A 20 14.04 -7.69 -11.82
C GLY A 20 12.95 -6.61 -11.83
N GLY A 21 11.68 -6.98 -11.70
CA GLY A 21 10.53 -6.08 -11.58
C GLY A 21 10.19 -5.63 -10.15
N LEU A 22 9.27 -4.67 -10.04
CA LEU A 22 8.67 -4.27 -8.77
C LEU A 22 7.55 -5.27 -8.42
N THR A 23 7.56 -5.77 -7.20
CA THR A 23 6.55 -6.71 -6.71
C THR A 23 5.59 -6.03 -5.76
N VAL A 24 4.47 -6.69 -5.48
CA VAL A 24 3.50 -6.24 -4.47
C VAL A 24 4.16 -6.18 -3.08
N ALA A 25 5.09 -7.10 -2.78
CA ALA A 25 5.88 -7.06 -1.55
C ALA A 25 6.76 -5.79 -1.44
N HIS A 26 7.36 -5.34 -2.55
CA HIS A 26 8.12 -4.08 -2.57
C HIS A 26 7.21 -2.87 -2.30
N LEU A 27 5.97 -2.87 -2.82
CA LEU A 27 4.99 -1.85 -2.49
C LEU A 27 4.63 -1.88 -1.00
N CYS A 28 4.32 -3.06 -0.44
CA CYS A 28 4.00 -3.20 0.99
C CYS A 28 5.11 -2.65 1.89
N GLN A 29 6.37 -3.01 1.64
CA GLN A 29 7.52 -2.51 2.41
C GLN A 29 7.69 -0.99 2.30
N SER A 30 7.40 -0.44 1.11
CA SER A 30 7.48 1.01 0.87
C SER A 30 6.38 1.75 1.61
N VAL A 31 5.15 1.22 1.61
CA VAL A 31 4.01 1.75 2.37
C VAL A 31 4.30 1.71 3.88
N ALA A 32 4.85 0.61 4.40
CA ALA A 32 5.26 0.50 5.81
C ALA A 32 6.25 1.59 6.21
N THR A 33 7.30 1.77 5.41
CA THR A 33 8.33 2.79 5.67
C THR A 33 7.73 4.19 5.63
N TRP A 34 6.92 4.47 4.60
CA TRP A 34 6.28 5.77 4.44
C TRP A 34 5.31 6.10 5.58
N SER A 35 4.47 5.16 6.02
CA SER A 35 3.48 5.38 7.08
C SER A 35 4.16 5.64 8.42
N CYS A 36 5.21 4.89 8.77
CA CYS A 36 6.01 5.14 9.98
C CYS A 36 6.63 6.56 9.98
N MET A 37 7.08 7.04 8.81
CA MET A 37 7.62 8.40 8.69
C MET A 37 6.57 9.51 8.87
N GLN A 38 5.26 9.22 8.78
CA GLN A 38 4.22 10.24 8.95
C GLN A 38 4.06 10.68 10.41
N GLN A 39 4.49 9.86 11.37
CA GLN A 39 4.37 10.16 12.81
C GLN A 39 2.92 10.48 13.23
N ARG A 40 1.95 9.85 12.56
CA ARG A 40 0.50 9.92 12.80
C ARG A 40 -0.17 8.72 12.14
N SER A 41 -1.39 8.41 12.55
CA SER A 41 -2.23 7.47 11.82
C SER A 41 -2.48 7.98 10.39
N VAL A 42 -2.43 7.05 9.45
CA VAL A 42 -2.71 7.29 8.03
C VAL A 42 -3.69 6.27 7.50
N SER A 43 -4.61 6.73 6.65
CA SER A 43 -5.58 5.84 6.04
C SER A 43 -5.06 5.18 4.76
N VAL A 44 -5.74 4.11 4.35
CA VAL A 44 -5.53 3.43 3.06
C VAL A 44 -5.68 4.42 1.90
N ALA A 45 -6.66 5.33 1.97
CA ALA A 45 -6.88 6.34 0.94
C ALA A 45 -5.69 7.32 0.83
N GLU A 46 -5.09 7.72 1.96
CA GLU A 46 -3.90 8.57 1.95
C GLU A 46 -2.69 7.86 1.33
N ALA A 47 -2.50 6.57 1.65
CA ALA A 47 -1.45 5.76 1.05
C ALA A 47 -1.66 5.60 -0.47
N ALA A 48 -2.88 5.32 -0.91
CA ALA A 48 -3.21 5.20 -2.32
C ALA A 48 -2.87 6.49 -3.09
N LEU A 49 -3.19 7.65 -2.52
CA LEU A 49 -2.84 8.95 -3.08
C LEU A 49 -1.32 9.15 -3.13
N ALA A 50 -0.60 8.84 -2.04
CA ALA A 50 0.84 9.03 -1.94
C ALA A 50 1.63 8.16 -2.95
N PHE A 51 1.15 6.94 -3.22
CA PHE A 51 1.78 5.99 -4.13
C PHE A 51 1.19 6.01 -5.54
N ASN A 52 0.28 6.95 -5.84
CA ASN A 52 -0.40 7.07 -7.14
C ASN A 52 -1.03 5.73 -7.59
N THR A 53 -1.77 5.08 -6.69
CA THR A 53 -2.45 3.81 -6.92
C THR A 53 -3.89 3.86 -6.37
N THR A 54 -4.59 2.74 -6.26
CA THR A 54 -5.94 2.65 -5.70
C THR A 54 -5.92 2.06 -4.29
N PRO A 55 -6.96 2.32 -3.48
CA PRO A 55 -7.12 1.67 -2.18
C PRO A 55 -7.01 0.15 -2.24
N ASP A 56 -7.63 -0.49 -3.23
CA ASP A 56 -7.61 -1.94 -3.39
C ASP A 56 -6.18 -2.50 -3.52
N VAL A 57 -5.29 -1.78 -4.20
CA VAL A 57 -3.88 -2.20 -4.37
C VAL A 57 -3.13 -2.10 -3.05
N ILE A 58 -3.36 -1.05 -2.26
CA ILE A 58 -2.78 -0.90 -0.92
C ILE A 58 -3.29 -1.98 0.02
N GLN A 59 -4.61 -2.21 0.03
CA GLN A 59 -5.24 -3.25 0.85
C GLN A 59 -4.68 -4.63 0.51
N HIS A 60 -4.61 -4.96 -0.78
CA HIS A 60 -4.04 -6.21 -1.25
C HIS A 60 -2.57 -6.36 -0.82
N ALA A 61 -1.75 -5.33 -1.01
CA ALA A 61 -0.34 -5.38 -0.63
C ALA A 61 -0.13 -5.65 0.86
N ILE A 62 -0.91 -4.98 1.73
CA ILE A 62 -0.79 -5.13 3.18
C ILE A 62 -1.37 -6.47 3.64
N ASN A 63 -2.52 -6.90 3.10
CA ASN A 63 -3.13 -8.17 3.50
C ASN A 63 -2.29 -9.39 3.09
N GLU A 64 -1.65 -9.35 1.91
CA GLU A 64 -0.82 -10.46 1.43
C GLU A 64 0.62 -10.43 2.00
N HIS A 65 1.19 -9.26 2.24
CA HIS A 65 2.62 -9.12 2.59
C HIS A 65 2.94 -8.37 3.89
N GLY A 66 1.97 -7.75 4.55
CA GLY A 66 2.15 -7.05 5.82
C GLY A 66 2.43 -8.00 6.99
N GLY A 67 1.96 -9.24 6.88
CA GLY A 67 2.28 -10.32 7.80
C GLY A 67 1.93 -9.96 9.25
N PHE A 68 2.92 -10.07 10.14
CA PHE A 68 2.72 -9.83 11.57
C PHE A 68 3.03 -8.39 12.00
N TYR A 69 3.68 -7.58 11.15
CA TYR A 69 4.23 -6.28 11.56
C TYR A 69 3.47 -5.08 11.00
N LEU A 70 2.63 -5.28 9.97
CA LEU A 70 1.83 -4.23 9.33
C LEU A 70 0.44 -4.78 9.02
N TYR A 71 -0.61 -4.08 9.46
CA TYR A 71 -1.99 -4.54 9.28
C TYR A 71 -2.97 -3.37 9.16
N LEU A 72 -4.20 -3.68 8.76
CA LEU A 72 -5.27 -2.70 8.59
C LEU A 72 -6.28 -2.78 9.74
N ILE A 73 -6.71 -1.62 10.23
CA ILE A 73 -7.82 -1.49 11.20
C ILE A 73 -8.91 -0.60 10.61
N GLY A 74 -10.16 -1.03 10.70
CA GLY A 74 -11.32 -0.29 10.19
C GLY A 74 -12.18 -1.15 9.27
N GLU A 75 -13.21 -0.54 8.68
CA GLU A 75 -14.09 -1.21 7.71
C GLU A 75 -13.42 -1.24 6.32
N ASP A 76 -13.44 -2.39 5.65
CA ASP A 76 -12.77 -2.59 4.34
C ASP A 76 -13.37 -1.74 3.21
N ASP A 77 -14.64 -1.36 3.31
CA ASP A 77 -15.38 -0.64 2.28
C ASP A 77 -15.27 0.88 2.37
N ASP A 78 -14.71 1.42 3.46
CA ASP A 78 -14.34 2.83 3.59
C ASP A 78 -12.82 3.02 3.77
N PRO A 79 -12.06 3.17 2.67
CA PRO A 79 -10.61 3.34 2.75
C PRO A 79 -10.17 4.67 3.36
N THR A 80 -11.09 5.62 3.61
CA THR A 80 -10.78 6.86 4.33
C THR A 80 -10.81 6.67 5.84
N GLU A 81 -11.53 5.65 6.32
CA GLU A 81 -11.67 5.27 7.74
C GLU A 81 -10.97 3.93 8.07
N GLN A 82 -10.29 3.34 7.08
CA GLN A 82 -9.39 2.20 7.27
C GLN A 82 -7.94 2.67 7.42
N PHE A 83 -7.32 2.38 8.56
CA PHE A 83 -5.99 2.87 8.94
C PHE A 83 -4.92 1.80 8.88
N ILE A 84 -3.69 2.23 8.58
CA ILE A 84 -2.49 1.41 8.54
C ILE A 84 -1.82 1.44 9.92
N GLU A 85 -1.61 0.27 10.50
CA GLU A 85 -1.06 0.10 11.85
C GLU A 85 0.18 -0.81 11.84
N HIS A 86 1.08 -0.59 12.80
CA HIS A 86 2.33 -1.34 12.96
C HIS A 86 2.30 -2.13 14.27
N ASP A 87 2.81 -3.37 14.25
CA ASP A 87 3.00 -4.14 15.49
C ASP A 87 4.23 -3.62 16.26
N GLY A 88 4.06 -3.40 17.57
CA GLY A 88 5.12 -2.91 18.46
C GLY A 88 5.20 -1.40 18.65
N GLU A 89 4.19 -0.63 18.22
CA GLU A 89 3.91 0.69 18.82
C GLU A 89 3.25 0.58 20.21
#